data_AF-A0A7Y0APZ0-F1
#
_entry.id   AF-A0A7Y0APZ0-F1
#
_cell.length_a   1.000
_cell.length_b   1.000
_cell.length_c   1.000
_cell.angle_alpha   90.00
_cell.angle_beta   90.00
_cell.angle_gamma   90.00
#
_symmetry.space_group_name_H-M   'P 1'
#
loop_
_entity.id
_entity.type
_entity.pdbx_description
1 polymer ?
#
loop_
_entity_poly.entity_id
_entity_poly.type
_entity_poly.pdbx_seq_one_letter_code
_entity_poly.pdbx_strand_id
1 'polypeptide(L)'
;MRILSLFTILFSLYLYSQESKIDIRQSLDSKKYNLSIDDKSIAIEKYDSLQVEGNFITGKIGTSWDVYNLTGKMIKSSLKSYSPYSSNTLQIIDSFNKVYFIDESGRAITPKKRIQAPLRPNDELGNSTYVSYTIINDHLIKEVSKYDKVDTTYSLKFDKIPPQKAIFEKFVNNKKEISFEREWYTGDIWGKLDPDFVILKEDKKYGVWSLLEEKYILSLEFDKIQNFTSYLSLEKNGLSTFYPNIGTEPKYQKLEPYIEYFARFETPDGKKGWVDRKGKEYFDQ
;
A
#
# COMPACT_ATOMS: atom_id res chain seq x y z
N MET A 1 -44.15 31.00 -54.56
CA MET A 1 -43.23 31.67 -53.62
C MET A 1 -43.83 31.61 -52.21
N ARG A 2 -43.46 30.60 -51.43
CA ARG A 2 -43.69 30.50 -49.97
C ARG A 2 -42.53 29.68 -49.41
N ILE A 3 -41.57 30.37 -48.79
CA ILE A 3 -40.47 29.74 -48.06
C ILE A 3 -41.03 29.46 -46.66
N LEU A 4 -41.26 28.19 -46.34
CA LEU A 4 -41.48 27.75 -44.96
C LEU A 4 -40.11 27.75 -44.27
N SER A 5 -39.91 28.71 -43.35
CA SER A 5 -38.81 28.70 -42.39
C SER A 5 -39.11 27.66 -41.31
N LEU A 6 -38.32 26.59 -41.29
CA LEU A 6 -38.34 25.55 -40.25
C LEU A 6 -37.45 26.04 -39.10
N PHE A 7 -38.06 26.50 -38.01
CA PHE A 7 -37.36 26.82 -36.77
C PHE A 7 -37.09 25.53 -35.99
N THR A 8 -35.96 24.87 -36.26
CA THR A 8 -35.41 23.82 -35.40
C THR A 8 -34.81 24.48 -34.16
N ILE A 9 -35.54 24.48 -33.04
CA ILE A 9 -34.98 24.76 -31.72
C ILE A 9 -34.10 23.56 -31.35
N LEU A 10 -32.78 23.69 -31.56
CA LEU A 10 -31.80 22.79 -30.98
C LEU A 10 -31.80 23.01 -29.46
N PHE A 11 -32.46 22.11 -28.73
CA PHE A 11 -32.24 21.94 -27.30
C PHE A 11 -30.91 21.19 -27.14
N SER A 12 -29.79 21.92 -27.14
CA SER A 12 -28.52 21.39 -26.66
C SER A 12 -28.64 21.24 -25.14
N LEU A 13 -29.01 20.03 -24.70
CA LEU A 13 -28.76 19.57 -23.34
C LEU A 13 -27.24 19.56 -23.13
N TYR A 14 -26.70 20.69 -22.70
CA TYR A 14 -25.43 20.73 -22.00
C TYR A 14 -25.61 19.94 -20.70
N LEU A 15 -25.27 18.65 -20.74
CA LEU A 15 -24.95 17.88 -19.55
C LEU A 15 -23.67 18.47 -18.95
N TYR A 16 -23.80 19.61 -18.28
CA TYR A 16 -22.86 19.98 -17.25
C TYR A 16 -22.99 18.91 -16.17
N SER A 17 -22.00 18.03 -16.06
CA SER A 17 -21.84 17.26 -14.83
C SER A 17 -21.55 18.27 -13.73
N GLN A 18 -22.58 18.71 -13.00
CA GLN A 18 -22.35 19.39 -11.74
C GLN A 18 -21.60 18.41 -10.85
N GLU A 19 -20.37 18.74 -10.48
CA GLU A 19 -19.70 18.03 -9.40
C GLU A 19 -20.51 18.28 -8.13
N SER A 20 -20.96 17.20 -7.48
CA SER A 20 -21.70 17.31 -6.23
C SER A 20 -20.87 18.06 -5.20
N LYS A 21 -21.45 19.07 -4.58
CA LYS A 21 -20.79 19.88 -3.56
C LYS A 21 -20.89 19.15 -2.21
N ILE A 22 -19.79 18.51 -1.82
CA ILE A 22 -19.67 17.83 -0.52
C ILE A 22 -19.19 18.85 0.53
N ASP A 23 -19.93 18.95 1.63
CA ASP A 23 -19.63 19.83 2.76
C ASP A 23 -19.54 19.01 4.05
N ILE A 24 -18.37 19.07 4.69
CA ILE A 24 -18.06 18.38 5.95
C ILE A 24 -17.77 19.44 7.00
N ARG A 25 -18.60 19.50 8.04
CA ARG A 25 -18.44 20.48 9.13
C ARG A 25 -18.45 19.80 10.48
N GLN A 26 -17.53 20.19 11.35
CA GLN A 26 -17.55 19.76 12.73
C GLN A 26 -18.50 20.67 13.52
N SER A 27 -19.40 20.06 14.32
CA SER A 27 -20.18 20.79 15.32
C SER A 27 -19.28 21.26 16.45
N LEU A 28 -19.43 22.51 16.85
CA LEU A 28 -18.66 23.10 17.95
C LEU A 28 -19.07 22.49 19.31
N ASP A 29 -20.33 22.07 19.44
CA ASP A 29 -20.87 21.59 20.71
C ASP A 29 -20.52 20.12 20.95
N SER A 30 -20.85 19.24 20.00
CA SER A 30 -20.64 17.80 20.16
C SER A 30 -19.26 17.32 19.69
N LYS A 31 -18.50 18.15 18.97
CA LYS A 31 -17.27 17.78 18.25
C LYS A 31 -17.47 16.69 17.19
N LYS A 32 -18.73 16.33 16.89
CA LYS A 32 -19.09 15.37 15.84
C LYS A 32 -19.17 16.08 14.49
N TYR A 33 -19.05 15.30 13.43
CA TYR A 33 -19.10 15.81 12.06
C TYR A 33 -20.47 15.62 11.40
N ASN A 34 -20.86 16.66 10.67
CA ASN A 34 -21.99 16.73 9.77
C ASN A 34 -21.53 16.39 8.35
N LEU A 35 -22.38 15.72 7.58
CA LEU A 35 -22.23 15.51 6.15
C LEU A 35 -23.41 16.15 5.43
N SER A 36 -23.12 17.08 4.52
CA SER A 36 -24.09 17.63 3.58
C SER A 36 -23.58 17.46 2.15
N ILE A 37 -24.49 17.19 1.21
CA ILE A 37 -24.18 17.04 -0.21
C ILE A 37 -25.23 17.81 -0.99
N ASP A 38 -24.79 18.73 -1.85
CA ASP A 38 -25.67 19.62 -2.62
C ASP A 38 -26.67 20.35 -1.71
N ASP A 39 -26.14 20.90 -0.62
CA ASP A 39 -26.85 21.59 0.48
C ASP A 39 -27.92 20.74 1.21
N LYS A 40 -28.04 19.44 0.88
CA LYS A 40 -28.88 18.48 1.59
C LYS A 40 -28.10 17.83 2.72
N SER A 41 -28.63 17.91 3.94
CA SER A 41 -28.06 17.19 5.09
C SER A 41 -28.25 15.67 4.95
N ILE A 42 -27.14 14.93 4.97
CA ILE A 42 -27.10 13.47 4.90
C ILE A 42 -26.92 12.88 6.30
N ALA A 43 -26.11 13.52 7.16
CA ALA A 43 -25.93 13.15 8.55
C ALA A 43 -25.61 14.39 9.40
N ILE A 44 -26.21 14.46 10.59
CA ILE A 44 -26.04 15.57 11.55
C ILE A 44 -25.44 15.00 12.84
N GLU A 45 -24.33 15.57 13.26
CA GLU A 45 -23.59 15.30 14.50
C GLU A 45 -23.38 13.81 14.79
N LYS A 46 -23.19 13.03 13.72
CA LYS A 46 -23.18 11.57 13.80
C LYS A 46 -21.77 11.01 13.96
N TYR A 47 -20.81 11.56 13.24
CA TYR A 47 -19.52 10.92 13.02
C TYR A 47 -18.40 11.49 13.88
N ASP A 48 -17.50 10.63 14.36
CA ASP A 48 -16.25 11.03 15.01
C ASP A 48 -15.24 11.60 14.01
N SER A 49 -15.31 11.13 12.75
CA SER A 49 -14.52 11.65 11.63
C SER A 49 -15.20 11.32 10.31
N LEU A 50 -15.06 12.19 9.31
CA LEU A 50 -15.49 11.95 7.93
C LEU A 50 -14.31 12.15 6.97
N GLN A 51 -14.25 11.33 5.92
CA GLN A 51 -13.22 11.43 4.87
C GLN A 51 -13.85 11.14 3.50
N VAL A 52 -13.32 11.79 2.46
CA VAL A 52 -13.66 11.48 1.06
C VAL A 52 -12.47 10.76 0.44
N GLU A 53 -12.70 9.55 -0.08
CA GLU A 53 -11.69 8.69 -0.67
C GLU A 53 -12.17 8.17 -2.03
N GLY A 54 -11.69 8.80 -3.11
CA GLY A 54 -12.21 8.52 -4.45
C GLY A 54 -13.70 8.85 -4.54
N ASN A 55 -14.51 7.86 -4.95
CA ASN A 55 -15.96 7.96 -5.10
C ASN A 55 -16.73 7.57 -3.82
N PHE A 56 -16.05 7.48 -2.68
CA PHE A 56 -16.63 7.08 -1.41
C PHE A 56 -16.48 8.19 -0.37
N ILE A 57 -17.47 8.27 0.52
CA ILE A 57 -17.42 9.07 1.74
C ILE A 57 -17.51 8.10 2.91
N THR A 58 -16.53 8.11 3.81
CA THR A 58 -16.48 7.21 4.96
C THR A 58 -16.66 7.99 6.25
N GLY A 59 -17.52 7.48 7.13
CA GLY A 59 -17.83 8.08 8.42
C GLY A 59 -17.55 7.12 9.56
N LYS A 60 -16.71 7.54 10.50
CA LYS A 60 -16.36 6.76 11.68
C LYS A 60 -17.35 6.98 12.81
N ILE A 61 -17.80 5.90 13.44
CA ILE A 61 -18.61 5.92 14.67
C ILE A 61 -18.01 4.91 15.65
N GLY A 62 -17.37 5.41 16.71
CA GLY A 62 -16.59 4.60 17.64
C GLY A 62 -15.52 3.80 16.91
N THR A 63 -15.69 2.48 16.86
CA THR A 63 -14.78 1.54 16.17
C THR A 63 -15.29 1.08 14.82
N SER A 64 -16.46 1.53 14.40
CA SER A 64 -17.15 1.12 13.17
C SER A 64 -17.17 2.22 12.10
N TRP A 65 -17.49 1.83 10.88
CA TRP A 65 -17.51 2.73 9.72
C TRP A 65 -18.78 2.56 8.89
N ASP A 66 -19.35 3.70 8.52
CA ASP A 66 -20.38 3.80 7.48
C ASP A 66 -19.74 4.32 6.19
N VAL A 67 -20.26 3.90 5.04
CA VAL A 67 -19.77 4.25 3.71
C VAL A 67 -20.94 4.74 2.87
N TYR A 68 -20.73 5.86 2.19
CA TYR A 68 -21.66 6.47 1.24
C TYR A 68 -20.98 6.63 -0.12
N ASN A 69 -21.78 6.72 -1.18
CA ASN A 69 -21.29 7.24 -2.46
C ASN A 69 -21.28 8.78 -2.43
N LEU A 70 -20.76 9.40 -3.50
CA LEU A 70 -20.73 10.86 -3.65
C LEU A 70 -22.12 11.52 -3.78
N THR A 71 -23.19 10.75 -4.01
CA THR A 71 -24.58 11.26 -4.03
C THR A 71 -25.25 11.19 -2.66
N GLY A 72 -24.53 10.78 -1.60
CA GLY A 72 -25.06 10.66 -0.25
C GLY A 72 -25.93 9.42 0.01
N LYS A 73 -25.95 8.46 -0.93
CA LYS A 73 -26.58 7.16 -0.71
C LYS A 73 -25.66 6.31 0.16
N MET A 74 -26.20 5.80 1.27
CA MET A 74 -25.48 4.82 2.10
C MET A 74 -25.29 3.52 1.32
N ILE A 75 -24.03 3.09 1.22
CA ILE A 75 -23.58 1.88 0.55
C ILE A 75 -23.48 0.73 1.56
N LYS A 76 -22.81 0.99 2.69
CA LYS A 76 -22.59 0.03 3.77
C LYS A 76 -22.61 0.74 5.11
N SER A 77 -22.96 0.03 6.16
CA SER A 77 -22.94 0.53 7.53
C SER A 77 -22.25 -0.46 8.45
N SER A 78 -21.78 0.03 9.60
CA SER A 78 -21.24 -0.79 10.68
C SER A 78 -20.10 -1.73 10.25
N LEU A 79 -19.28 -1.29 9.29
CA LEU A 79 -18.08 -2.02 8.88
C LEU A 79 -17.05 -1.98 10.00
N LYS A 80 -16.29 -3.07 10.17
CA LYS A 80 -15.18 -3.11 11.13
C LYS A 80 -13.98 -2.30 10.64
N SER A 81 -13.77 -2.28 9.33
CA SER A 81 -12.73 -1.50 8.65
C SER A 81 -12.94 -1.49 7.14
N TYR A 82 -12.18 -0.66 6.46
CA TYR A 82 -12.12 -0.58 5.01
C TYR A 82 -10.72 -0.16 4.56
N SER A 83 -10.42 -0.33 3.28
CA SER A 83 -9.21 0.18 2.65
C SER A 83 -9.48 0.52 1.17
N PRO A 84 -9.05 1.69 0.69
CA PRO A 84 -9.26 2.10 -0.69
C PRO A 84 -8.43 1.25 -1.66
N TYR A 85 -9.10 0.57 -2.60
CA TYR A 85 -8.46 -0.24 -3.63
C TYR A 85 -8.34 0.47 -4.99
N SER A 86 -9.18 1.44 -5.28
CA SER A 86 -9.05 2.40 -6.39
C SER A 86 -10.02 3.54 -6.11
N SER A 87 -10.11 4.53 -7.01
CA SER A 87 -11.12 5.58 -6.89
C SER A 87 -12.54 5.01 -6.78
N ASN A 88 -12.83 3.85 -7.38
CA ASN A 88 -14.19 3.31 -7.50
C ASN A 88 -14.33 1.94 -6.82
N THR A 89 -13.36 1.53 -6.00
CA THR A 89 -13.40 0.25 -5.29
C THR A 89 -12.86 0.35 -3.88
N LEU A 90 -13.59 -0.18 -2.91
CA LEU A 90 -13.10 -0.41 -1.55
C LEU A 90 -12.94 -1.90 -1.29
N GLN A 91 -11.89 -2.28 -0.57
CA GLN A 91 -11.87 -3.54 0.17
C GLN A 91 -12.44 -3.29 1.56
N ILE A 92 -13.35 -4.13 2.02
CA ILE A 92 -14.02 -3.95 3.31
C ILE A 92 -13.90 -5.21 4.17
N ILE A 93 -13.99 -5.02 5.49
CA ILE A 93 -14.30 -6.08 6.44
C ILE A 93 -15.64 -5.74 7.11
N ASP A 94 -16.64 -6.57 6.85
CA ASP A 94 -17.98 -6.34 7.38
C ASP A 94 -18.11 -6.70 8.87
N SER A 95 -19.29 -6.48 9.44
CA SER A 95 -19.60 -6.80 10.83
C SER A 95 -19.47 -8.28 11.16
N PHE A 96 -19.49 -9.17 10.16
CA PHE A 96 -19.36 -10.61 10.26
C PHE A 96 -17.94 -11.12 9.93
N ASN A 97 -16.94 -10.24 9.89
CA ASN A 97 -15.55 -10.56 9.54
C ASN A 97 -15.34 -11.11 8.12
N LYS A 98 -16.27 -10.83 7.19
CA LYS A 98 -16.07 -11.17 5.78
C LYS A 98 -15.29 -10.06 5.09
N VAL A 99 -14.19 -10.45 4.44
CA VAL A 99 -13.37 -9.57 3.62
C VAL A 99 -13.73 -9.74 2.15
N TYR A 100 -14.12 -8.64 1.49
CA TYR A 100 -14.47 -8.61 0.07
C TYR A 100 -14.37 -7.19 -0.49
N PHE A 101 -14.52 -7.04 -1.81
CA PHE A 101 -14.49 -5.74 -2.48
C PHE A 101 -15.90 -5.28 -2.85
N ILE A 102 -16.11 -3.97 -2.81
CA ILE A 102 -17.34 -3.32 -3.27
C ILE A 102 -17.05 -2.20 -4.26
N ASP A 103 -17.97 -1.99 -5.20
CA ASP A 103 -17.99 -0.81 -6.08
C ASP A 103 -18.72 0.38 -5.44
N GLU A 104 -18.75 1.53 -6.12
CA GLU A 104 -19.45 2.76 -5.69
C GLU A 104 -20.98 2.60 -5.53
N SER A 105 -21.56 1.52 -6.07
CA SER A 105 -22.97 1.18 -5.87
C SER A 105 -23.20 0.27 -4.67
N GLY A 106 -22.13 -0.27 -4.06
CA GLY A 106 -22.16 -1.20 -2.95
C GLY A 106 -22.22 -2.67 -3.33
N ARG A 107 -22.13 -3.00 -4.63
CA ARG A 107 -22.16 -4.38 -5.10
C ARG A 107 -20.82 -5.04 -4.82
N ALA A 108 -20.87 -6.29 -4.38
CA ALA A 108 -19.66 -7.09 -4.24
C ALA A 108 -19.06 -7.37 -5.63
N ILE A 109 -17.75 -7.18 -5.78
CA ILE A 109 -17.05 -7.35 -7.04
C ILE A 109 -15.73 -8.11 -6.85
N THR A 110 -15.17 -8.60 -7.95
CA THR A 110 -13.77 -9.02 -8.03
C THR A 110 -13.00 -7.94 -8.77
N PRO A 111 -12.05 -7.23 -8.11
CA PRO A 111 -11.33 -6.17 -8.78
C PRO A 111 -10.38 -6.74 -9.84
N LYS A 112 -10.14 -5.95 -10.90
CA LYS A 112 -9.04 -6.26 -11.82
C LYS A 112 -7.72 -6.16 -11.06
N LYS A 113 -6.87 -7.17 -11.21
CA LYS A 113 -5.55 -7.19 -10.59
C LYS A 113 -4.77 -5.95 -11.02
N ARG A 114 -4.29 -5.17 -10.05
CA ARG A 114 -3.35 -4.07 -10.31
C ARG A 114 -2.09 -4.64 -10.94
N ILE A 115 -1.78 -4.21 -12.17
CA ILE A 115 -0.45 -4.39 -12.74
C ILE A 115 0.39 -3.28 -12.14
N GLN A 116 1.24 -3.61 -11.17
CA GLN A 116 2.30 -2.69 -10.73
C GLN A 116 3.31 -2.61 -11.87
N ALA A 117 3.08 -1.67 -12.80
CA ALA A 117 4.15 -1.26 -13.69
C ALA A 117 5.16 -0.48 -12.83
N PRO A 118 6.47 -0.78 -12.91
CA PRO A 118 7.46 0.10 -12.32
C PRO A 118 7.24 1.51 -12.89
N LEU A 119 7.14 2.52 -12.02
CA LEU A 119 7.16 3.91 -12.48
C LEU A 119 8.41 4.07 -13.35
N ARG A 120 8.25 4.68 -14.51
CA ARG A 120 9.40 5.04 -15.33
C ARG A 120 10.20 6.09 -14.54
N PRO A 121 11.55 5.98 -14.51
CA PRO A 121 12.38 7.05 -13.98
C PRO A 121 11.98 8.37 -14.64
N ASN A 122 11.89 9.45 -13.87
CA ASN A 122 11.59 10.76 -14.42
C ASN A 122 12.88 11.31 -15.05
N ASP A 123 13.02 11.12 -16.35
CA ASP A 123 14.19 11.49 -17.16
C ASP A 123 14.29 13.00 -17.45
N GLU A 124 13.29 13.79 -17.02
CA GLU A 124 13.18 15.22 -17.34
C GLU A 124 14.30 16.10 -16.76
N LEU A 125 15.03 15.65 -15.72
CA LEU A 125 16.08 16.43 -15.06
C LEU A 125 17.52 16.04 -15.44
N GLY A 126 17.71 14.94 -16.19
CA GLY A 126 18.98 14.59 -16.83
C GLY A 126 20.20 14.43 -15.91
N ASN A 127 20.02 14.24 -14.60
CA ASN A 127 21.07 14.12 -13.58
C ASN A 127 20.90 12.86 -12.71
N SER A 128 20.48 11.74 -13.30
CA SER A 128 20.23 10.51 -12.56
C SER A 128 21.53 9.76 -12.24
N THR A 129 21.75 9.48 -10.95
CA THR A 129 22.82 8.56 -10.51
C THR A 129 22.21 7.19 -10.24
N TYR A 130 22.57 6.21 -11.05
CA TYR A 130 22.20 4.80 -10.84
C TYR A 130 23.28 4.10 -10.01
N VAL A 131 22.82 3.25 -9.10
CA VAL A 131 23.67 2.37 -8.31
C VAL A 131 23.22 0.94 -8.59
N SER A 132 24.16 0.11 -9.00
CA SER A 132 23.96 -1.32 -9.18
C SER A 132 24.75 -2.09 -8.13
N TYR A 133 24.15 -3.14 -7.59
CA TYR A 133 24.81 -4.07 -6.69
C TYR A 133 24.64 -5.50 -7.19
N THR A 134 25.73 -6.27 -7.16
CA THR A 134 25.78 -7.67 -7.61
C THR A 134 26.48 -8.53 -6.56
N ILE A 135 25.89 -9.68 -6.24
CA ILE A 135 26.45 -10.66 -5.30
C ILE A 135 27.16 -11.78 -6.07
N ILE A 136 28.47 -11.95 -5.87
CA ILE A 136 29.29 -12.99 -6.50
C ILE A 136 30.13 -13.70 -5.44
N ASN A 137 29.97 -15.03 -5.31
CA ASN A 137 30.78 -15.88 -4.41
C ASN A 137 30.98 -15.24 -3.01
N ASP A 138 29.90 -14.72 -2.43
CA ASP A 138 29.83 -14.04 -1.12
C ASP A 138 30.37 -12.60 -1.06
N HIS A 139 30.90 -12.07 -2.14
CA HIS A 139 31.27 -10.66 -2.28
C HIS A 139 30.12 -9.83 -2.86
N LEU A 140 30.03 -8.58 -2.42
CA LEU A 140 29.16 -7.59 -3.03
C LEU A 140 29.98 -6.64 -3.88
N ILE A 141 29.66 -6.60 -5.17
CA ILE A 141 30.18 -5.63 -6.12
C ILE A 141 29.18 -4.49 -6.22
N LYS A 142 29.63 -3.27 -5.96
CA LYS A 142 28.86 -2.05 -6.25
C LYS A 142 29.41 -1.42 -7.53
N GLU A 143 28.52 -0.97 -8.40
CA GLU A 143 28.81 -0.12 -9.55
C GLU A 143 27.94 1.14 -9.47
N VAL A 144 28.49 2.29 -9.88
CA VAL A 144 27.76 3.56 -9.91
C VAL A 144 27.85 4.10 -11.32
N SER A 145 26.73 4.50 -11.90
CA SER A 145 26.65 5.08 -13.24
C SER A 145 25.96 6.42 -13.13
N LYS A 146 26.61 7.48 -13.63
CA LYS A 146 26.03 8.83 -13.68
C LYS A 146 25.69 9.16 -15.13
N TYR A 147 24.44 9.48 -15.40
CA TYR A 147 24.04 10.07 -16.68
C TYR A 147 24.17 11.59 -16.57
N ASP A 148 25.35 12.14 -16.85
CA ASP A 148 25.46 13.56 -17.25
C ASP A 148 25.23 13.66 -18.77
N LYS A 149 24.88 14.86 -19.27
CA LYS A 149 24.57 15.15 -20.69
C LYS A 149 25.66 14.84 -21.74
N VAL A 150 26.71 14.10 -21.40
CA VAL A 150 27.70 13.54 -22.33
C VAL A 150 28.17 12.20 -21.75
N ASP A 151 28.02 11.11 -22.52
CA ASP A 151 28.36 9.72 -22.22
C ASP A 151 29.63 9.53 -21.37
N THR A 152 29.50 9.60 -20.05
CA THR A 152 30.60 9.32 -19.11
C THR A 152 30.12 8.31 -18.07
N THR A 153 30.06 7.04 -18.48
CA THR A 153 29.92 5.93 -17.54
C THR A 153 31.30 5.66 -16.93
N TYR A 154 31.47 5.89 -15.63
CA TYR A 154 32.65 5.43 -14.90
C TYR A 154 32.22 4.41 -13.84
N SER A 155 32.62 3.15 -14.02
CA SER A 155 32.31 2.08 -13.07
C SER A 155 33.31 2.10 -11.93
N LEU A 156 32.89 2.57 -10.75
CA LEU A 156 33.64 2.38 -9.51
C LEU A 156 33.27 1.02 -8.91
N LYS A 157 34.19 0.05 -8.98
CA LYS A 157 34.02 -1.27 -8.35
C LYS A 157 34.39 -1.19 -6.87
N PHE A 158 33.43 -1.42 -5.98
CA PHE A 158 33.70 -1.64 -4.56
C PHE A 158 33.42 -3.08 -4.20
N ASP A 159 34.38 -3.75 -3.56
CA ASP A 159 34.15 -5.04 -2.91
C ASP A 159 33.71 -4.76 -1.47
N LYS A 160 32.42 -4.91 -1.16
CA LYS A 160 31.94 -4.92 0.22
C LYS A 160 31.94 -6.36 0.76
N ILE A 161 32.55 -6.53 1.93
CA ILE A 161 32.50 -7.76 2.71
C ILE A 161 31.29 -7.65 3.65
N PRO A 162 30.46 -8.71 3.80
CA PRO A 162 29.33 -8.71 4.73
C PRO A 162 29.78 -8.42 6.18
N PRO A 163 28.90 -7.83 7.01
CA PRO A 163 29.19 -7.73 8.43
C PRO A 163 29.36 -9.13 9.02
N GLN A 164 30.41 -9.32 9.82
CA GLN A 164 30.71 -10.59 10.53
C GLN A 164 31.02 -11.76 9.57
N LYS A 165 30.72 -13.01 9.96
CA LYS A 165 30.90 -14.20 9.12
C LYS A 165 29.65 -14.51 8.28
N ALA A 166 28.70 -13.58 8.21
CA ALA A 166 27.49 -13.74 7.41
C ALA A 166 27.81 -13.74 5.91
N ILE A 167 26.93 -14.32 5.10
CA ILE A 167 27.00 -14.28 3.64
C ILE A 167 25.83 -13.46 3.07
N PHE A 168 26.08 -12.75 1.97
CA PHE A 168 25.01 -12.10 1.21
C PHE A 168 24.21 -13.15 0.42
N GLU A 169 22.98 -13.42 0.86
CA GLU A 169 22.12 -14.43 0.23
C GLU A 169 21.53 -13.89 -1.07
N LYS A 170 20.78 -12.79 -0.99
CA LYS A 170 20.05 -12.16 -2.10
C LYS A 170 19.51 -10.79 -1.70
N PHE A 171 19.16 -9.96 -2.68
CA PHE A 171 18.44 -8.70 -2.45
C PHE A 171 16.96 -8.94 -2.18
N VAL A 172 16.27 -7.89 -1.70
CA VAL A 172 14.82 -7.91 -1.50
C VAL A 172 14.05 -8.23 -2.78
N ASN A 173 14.56 -7.96 -3.97
CA ASN A 173 13.91 -8.37 -5.23
C ASN A 173 14.02 -9.89 -5.55
N ASN A 174 14.51 -10.71 -4.60
CA ASN A 174 14.82 -12.14 -4.74
C ASN A 174 15.92 -12.47 -5.77
N LYS A 175 16.70 -11.49 -6.22
CA LYS A 175 17.81 -11.69 -7.17
C LYS A 175 19.16 -11.49 -6.49
N LYS A 176 20.22 -11.89 -7.20
CA LYS A 176 21.62 -11.62 -6.85
C LYS A 176 22.13 -10.29 -7.44
N GLU A 177 21.24 -9.52 -8.08
CA GLU A 177 21.55 -8.22 -8.67
C GLU A 177 20.37 -7.26 -8.47
N ILE A 178 20.66 -5.99 -8.21
CA ILE A 178 19.68 -4.90 -8.17
C ILE A 178 20.31 -3.61 -8.68
N SER A 179 19.54 -2.83 -9.43
CA SER A 179 19.93 -1.50 -9.90
C SER A 179 18.82 -0.50 -9.60
N PHE A 180 19.20 0.68 -9.09
CA PHE A 180 18.26 1.71 -8.68
C PHE A 180 18.89 3.11 -8.71
N GLU A 181 18.08 4.12 -8.99
CA GLU A 181 18.46 5.54 -8.96
C GLU A 181 18.58 6.11 -7.53
N ARG A 182 19.72 6.69 -7.14
CA ARG A 182 20.03 7.04 -5.74
C ARG A 182 19.14 8.14 -5.11
N GLU A 183 18.48 8.98 -5.90
CA GLU A 183 17.78 10.19 -5.41
C GLU A 183 16.25 10.13 -5.49
N TRP A 184 15.68 9.09 -6.12
CA TRP A 184 14.24 9.04 -6.43
C TRP A 184 13.45 7.93 -5.69
N TYR A 185 14.03 7.29 -4.69
CA TYR A 185 13.31 6.30 -3.87
C TYR A 185 12.67 6.97 -2.66
N THR A 186 11.48 7.52 -2.88
CA THR A 186 10.48 7.70 -1.83
C THR A 186 9.22 6.94 -2.26
N GLY A 187 8.64 6.22 -1.30
CA GLY A 187 7.81 5.05 -1.56
C GLY A 187 6.61 5.25 -2.47
N ASP A 188 6.33 4.19 -3.24
CA ASP A 188 4.95 3.71 -3.52
C ASP A 188 4.97 2.42 -4.36
N ILE A 189 6.02 2.21 -5.16
CA ILE A 189 6.08 1.09 -6.12
C ILE A 189 6.50 -0.24 -5.47
N TRP A 190 7.41 -0.20 -4.49
CA TRP A 190 7.99 -1.37 -3.82
C TRP A 190 7.53 -1.54 -2.36
N GLY A 191 6.47 -0.83 -1.96
CA GLY A 191 6.14 -0.71 -0.54
C GLY A 191 7.29 -0.08 0.25
N LYS A 192 7.26 -0.27 1.56
CA LYS A 192 8.21 0.30 2.52
C LYS A 192 9.56 -0.45 2.58
N LEU A 193 9.92 -1.23 1.54
CA LEU A 193 11.21 -1.93 1.49
C LEU A 193 12.17 -1.18 0.57
N ASP A 194 13.32 -0.79 1.11
CA ASP A 194 14.32 -0.09 0.31
C ASP A 194 15.09 -1.06 -0.60
N PRO A 195 15.42 -0.66 -1.84
CA PRO A 195 16.11 -1.53 -2.80
C PRO A 195 17.55 -1.85 -2.38
N ASP A 196 18.15 -1.09 -1.46
CA ASP A 196 19.49 -1.36 -0.94
C ASP A 196 19.48 -2.43 0.18
N PHE A 197 18.32 -2.93 0.57
CA PHE A 197 18.21 -3.99 1.55
C PHE A 197 18.66 -5.33 0.95
N VAL A 198 19.58 -5.98 1.66
CA VAL A 198 20.11 -7.30 1.33
C VAL A 198 19.81 -8.27 2.46
N ILE A 199 19.36 -9.47 2.10
CA ILE A 199 19.15 -10.58 3.03
C ILE A 199 20.51 -11.25 3.25
N LEU A 200 20.91 -11.35 4.51
CA LEU A 200 22.11 -12.08 4.92
C LEU A 200 21.74 -13.39 5.59
N LYS A 201 22.72 -14.29 5.63
CA LYS A 201 22.61 -15.57 6.30
C LYS A 201 23.88 -15.88 7.11
N GLU A 202 23.72 -16.35 8.32
CA GLU A 202 24.80 -16.89 9.17
C GLU A 202 24.23 -18.05 9.98
N ASP A 203 24.89 -19.21 9.99
CA ASP A 203 24.47 -20.39 10.79
C ASP A 203 22.98 -20.74 10.70
N LYS A 204 22.40 -20.63 9.49
CA LYS A 204 20.98 -20.86 9.16
C LYS A 204 20.01 -19.81 9.69
N LYS A 205 20.50 -18.75 10.33
CA LYS A 205 19.73 -17.57 10.68
C LYS A 205 19.83 -16.53 9.58
N TYR A 206 18.77 -15.75 9.43
CA TYR A 206 18.61 -14.74 8.42
C TYR A 206 18.38 -13.37 9.06
N GLY A 207 18.85 -12.34 8.36
CA GLY A 207 18.71 -10.94 8.74
C GLY A 207 18.64 -10.05 7.50
N VAL A 208 18.45 -8.76 7.70
CA VAL A 208 18.42 -7.75 6.63
C VAL A 208 19.37 -6.62 6.98
N TRP A 209 20.20 -6.25 6.02
CA TRP A 209 21.19 -5.18 6.12
C TRP A 209 20.90 -4.11 5.09
N SER A 210 21.02 -2.85 5.49
CA SER A 210 21.01 -1.73 4.55
C SER A 210 22.43 -1.47 4.06
N LEU A 211 22.63 -1.56 2.74
CA LEU A 211 23.92 -1.29 2.11
C LEU A 211 24.29 0.19 2.12
N LEU A 212 23.29 1.08 2.19
CA LEU A 212 23.48 2.53 2.28
C LEU A 212 23.74 2.99 3.71
N GLU A 213 22.94 2.54 4.67
CA GLU A 213 23.08 2.95 6.07
C GLU A 213 24.13 2.15 6.84
N GLU A 214 24.60 1.03 6.26
CA GLU A 214 25.60 0.15 6.86
C GLU A 214 25.20 -0.33 8.26
N LYS A 215 23.94 -0.74 8.40
CA LYS A 215 23.39 -1.27 9.64
C LYS A 215 22.39 -2.39 9.40
N TYR A 216 22.18 -3.21 10.42
CA TYR A 216 21.08 -4.19 10.42
C TYR A 216 19.75 -3.46 10.50
N ILE A 217 18.88 -3.73 9.54
CA ILE A 217 17.46 -3.41 9.58
C ILE A 217 16.71 -4.49 10.36
N LEU A 218 17.11 -5.75 10.16
CA LEU A 218 16.66 -6.92 10.90
C LEU A 218 17.89 -7.74 11.32
N SER A 219 18.03 -8.07 12.60
CA SER A 219 19.15 -8.88 13.11
C SER A 219 19.13 -10.32 12.56
N LEU A 220 20.28 -11.00 12.60
CA LEU A 220 20.47 -12.40 12.22
C LEU A 220 19.84 -13.37 13.23
N GLU A 221 18.52 -13.34 13.37
CA GLU A 221 17.79 -14.14 14.35
C GLU A 221 16.61 -14.94 13.77
N PHE A 222 16.23 -14.65 12.53
CA PHE A 222 15.07 -15.26 11.88
C PHE A 222 15.44 -16.62 11.30
N ASP A 223 14.55 -17.59 11.44
CA ASP A 223 14.69 -18.92 10.82
C ASP A 223 14.46 -18.85 9.31
N LYS A 224 13.62 -17.91 8.87
CA LYS A 224 13.28 -17.72 7.46
C LYS A 224 12.87 -16.28 7.18
N ILE A 225 13.29 -15.77 6.02
CA ILE A 225 12.81 -14.51 5.45
C ILE A 225 12.33 -14.78 4.01
N GLN A 226 11.06 -14.49 3.72
CA GLN A 226 10.47 -14.61 2.39
C GLN A 226 9.97 -13.25 1.89
N ASN A 227 10.31 -12.87 0.67
CA ASN A 227 9.90 -11.59 0.09
C ASN A 227 8.63 -11.71 -0.77
N PHE A 228 7.73 -10.73 -0.63
CA PHE A 228 6.48 -10.58 -1.37
C PHE A 228 6.39 -9.22 -2.09
N THR A 229 7.49 -8.79 -2.70
CA THR A 229 7.70 -7.51 -3.39
C THR A 229 7.67 -6.28 -2.47
N SER A 230 6.60 -6.11 -1.70
CA SER A 230 6.34 -4.91 -0.88
C SER A 230 6.49 -5.08 0.62
N TYR A 231 6.75 -6.32 1.06
CA TYR A 231 6.96 -6.70 2.45
C TYR A 231 7.75 -8.02 2.53
N LEU A 232 8.29 -8.29 3.71
CA LEU A 232 8.95 -9.53 4.07
C LEU A 232 8.08 -10.31 5.06
N SER A 233 7.93 -11.61 4.83
CA SER A 233 7.50 -12.57 5.83
C SER A 233 8.70 -13.02 6.64
N LEU A 234 8.60 -12.86 7.95
CA LEU A 234 9.64 -13.20 8.91
C LEU A 234 9.14 -14.37 9.76
N GLU A 235 9.97 -15.40 9.92
CA GLU A 235 9.68 -16.55 10.77
C GLU A 235 10.75 -16.69 11.86
N LYS A 236 10.32 -16.90 13.11
CA LYS A 236 11.19 -17.17 14.26
C LYS A 236 10.48 -18.11 15.22
N ASN A 237 11.12 -19.20 15.61
CA ASN A 237 10.58 -20.20 16.54
C ASN A 237 9.20 -20.73 16.13
N GLY A 238 8.97 -20.91 14.82
CA GLY A 238 7.70 -21.37 14.26
C GLY A 238 6.55 -20.35 14.28
N LEU A 239 6.82 -19.09 14.67
CA LEU A 239 5.89 -17.97 14.59
C LEU A 239 6.24 -17.06 13.43
N SER A 240 5.24 -16.35 12.89
CA SER A 240 5.36 -15.48 11.72
C SER A 240 4.91 -14.04 11.98
N THR A 241 5.45 -13.10 11.20
CA THR A 241 4.97 -11.71 11.06
C THR A 241 5.28 -11.14 9.66
N PHE A 242 4.82 -9.92 9.38
CA PHE A 242 5.14 -9.17 8.17
C PHE A 242 5.84 -7.85 8.47
N TYR A 243 7.09 -7.71 8.01
CA TYR A 243 7.82 -6.45 8.03
C TYR A 243 7.68 -5.72 6.69
N PRO A 244 7.50 -4.40 6.67
CA PRO A 244 7.38 -3.49 7.81
C PRO A 244 5.92 -3.19 8.20
N ASN A 245 4.97 -3.99 7.71
CA ASN A 245 3.54 -3.72 7.87
C ASN A 245 3.07 -3.88 9.31
N ILE A 246 3.22 -5.09 9.87
CA ILE A 246 2.69 -5.44 11.20
C ILE A 246 3.77 -5.27 12.27
N GLY A 247 5.04 -5.48 11.91
CA GLY A 247 6.17 -5.29 12.81
C GLY A 247 7.30 -6.30 12.54
N THR A 248 8.20 -6.40 13.49
CA THR A 248 9.37 -7.31 13.45
C THR A 248 9.22 -8.52 14.34
N GLU A 249 8.31 -8.49 15.32
CA GLU A 249 8.10 -9.56 16.29
C GLU A 249 7.13 -10.64 15.74
N PRO A 250 7.59 -11.88 15.53
CA PRO A 250 6.72 -12.98 15.08
C PRO A 250 5.78 -13.42 16.19
N LYS A 251 4.47 -13.42 15.91
CA LYS A 251 3.42 -13.77 16.90
C LYS A 251 2.32 -14.68 16.39
N TYR A 252 2.21 -14.89 15.08
CA TYR A 252 1.16 -15.73 14.50
C TYR A 252 1.67 -17.14 14.23
N GLN A 253 0.88 -18.14 14.61
CA GLN A 253 1.17 -19.54 14.27
C GLN A 253 1.01 -19.80 12.76
N LYS A 254 0.04 -19.13 12.15
CA LYS A 254 -0.12 -19.07 10.68
C LYS A 254 -0.44 -17.64 10.28
N LEU A 255 0.20 -17.17 9.22
CA LEU A 255 -0.05 -15.88 8.62
C LEU A 255 -0.01 -16.02 7.10
N GLU A 256 -1.16 -15.94 6.46
CA GLU A 256 -1.28 -16.07 5.02
C GLU A 256 -0.83 -14.78 4.32
N PRO A 257 -0.33 -14.84 3.07
CA PRO A 257 -0.06 -13.64 2.28
C PRO A 257 -1.27 -12.71 2.22
N TYR A 258 -1.02 -11.41 2.09
CA TYR A 258 -2.11 -10.44 2.00
C TYR A 258 -3.01 -10.72 0.80
N ILE A 259 -4.32 -10.75 1.05
CA ILE A 259 -5.34 -10.47 0.05
C ILE A 259 -5.50 -8.95 0.03
N GLU A 260 -4.71 -8.31 -0.82
CA GLU A 260 -4.60 -6.85 -0.90
C GLU A 260 -4.25 -6.20 0.45
N TYR A 261 -5.21 -5.64 1.19
CA TYR A 261 -4.95 -4.91 2.44
C TYR A 261 -5.09 -5.74 3.72
N PHE A 262 -5.59 -6.97 3.64
CA PHE A 262 -5.82 -7.83 4.80
C PHE A 262 -5.15 -9.20 4.63
N ALA A 263 -4.57 -9.71 5.70
CA ALA A 263 -4.00 -11.05 5.76
C ALA A 263 -4.79 -11.90 6.76
N ARG A 264 -4.94 -13.19 6.45
CA ARG A 264 -5.58 -14.14 7.36
C ARG A 264 -4.55 -14.66 8.36
N PHE A 265 -4.93 -14.75 9.63
CA PHE A 265 -4.04 -15.26 10.67
C PHE A 265 -4.68 -16.33 11.57
N GLU A 266 -3.82 -17.11 12.23
CA GLU A 266 -4.12 -17.99 13.35
C GLU A 266 -3.07 -17.75 14.46
N THR A 267 -3.51 -17.48 15.68
CA THR A 267 -2.64 -17.32 16.86
C THR A 267 -2.27 -18.69 17.46
N PRO A 268 -1.24 -18.76 18.32
CA PRO A 268 -0.84 -20.03 18.96
C PRO A 268 -1.93 -20.69 19.81
N ASP A 269 -2.86 -19.92 20.36
CA ASP A 269 -4.04 -20.41 21.10
C ASP A 269 -5.21 -20.81 20.18
N GLY A 270 -5.01 -20.80 18.85
CA GLY A 270 -5.98 -21.27 17.86
C GLY A 270 -7.03 -20.24 17.44
N LYS A 271 -6.99 -19.00 17.96
CA LYS A 271 -7.89 -17.93 17.49
C LYS A 271 -7.53 -17.52 16.08
N LYS A 272 -8.55 -17.19 15.29
CA LYS A 272 -8.40 -16.81 13.88
C LYS A 272 -8.99 -15.45 13.63
N GLY A 273 -8.43 -14.73 12.67
CA GLY A 273 -8.88 -13.40 12.33
C GLY A 273 -8.23 -12.84 11.07
N TRP A 274 -8.49 -11.57 10.82
CA TRP A 274 -7.82 -10.78 9.80
C TRP A 274 -6.92 -9.75 10.46
N VAL A 275 -5.76 -9.48 9.87
CA VAL A 275 -4.90 -8.38 10.28
C VAL A 275 -4.71 -7.43 9.10
N ASP A 276 -4.84 -6.13 9.35
CA ASP A 276 -4.54 -5.11 8.34
C ASP A 276 -3.05 -4.79 8.26
N ARG A 277 -2.66 -4.03 7.23
CA ARG A 277 -1.25 -3.61 7.02
C ARG A 277 -0.70 -2.68 8.11
N LYS A 278 -1.48 -2.31 9.12
CA LYS A 278 -1.05 -1.54 10.31
C LYS A 278 -0.99 -2.40 11.57
N GLY A 279 -1.24 -3.71 11.44
CA GLY A 279 -1.19 -4.66 12.55
C GLY A 279 -2.44 -4.70 13.43
N LYS A 280 -3.54 -4.03 13.03
CA LYS A 280 -4.80 -4.14 13.77
C LYS A 280 -5.51 -5.45 13.42
N GLU A 281 -5.87 -6.19 14.45
CA GLU A 281 -6.48 -7.52 14.36
C GLU A 281 -8.01 -7.45 14.44
N TYR A 282 -8.66 -8.33 13.69
CA TYR A 282 -10.11 -8.49 13.62
C TYR A 282 -10.42 -9.99 13.76
N PHE A 283 -10.65 -10.45 14.99
CA PHE A 283 -10.95 -11.85 15.29
C PHE A 283 -12.33 -12.26 14.76
N ASP A 284 -12.44 -13.51 14.31
CA ASP A 284 -13.67 -14.09 13.79
C ASP A 284 -14.78 -14.19 14.84
N GLN A 285 -14.39 -14.42 16.10
CA GLN A 285 -15.23 -14.55 17.30
C GLN A 285 -14.49 -13.99 18.52
#